data_AF-A0A7J7NSK8-F1
#
_entry.id   AF-A0A7J7NSK8-F1
#
_cell.length_a   1.000
_cell.length_b   1.000
_cell.length_c   1.000
_cell.angle_alpha   90.00
_cell.angle_beta   90.00
_cell.angle_gamma   90.00
#
_symmetry.space_group_name_H-M   'P 1'
#
loop_
_entity.id
_entity.type
_entity.pdbx_description
1 polymer ?
#
loop_
_entity_poly.entity_id
_entity_poly.type
_entity_poly.pdbx_seq_one_letter_code
_entity_poly.pdbx_strand_id
1 'polypeptide(L)'
;MSVRSTRPCDVQEAIWTKYGVNVSYSTTWNAWTICMERIVGSYDEGYIVMPELTVHVLLANPGSISTCIIDLMANEWTGTCISYKGSMEGWLNGCKPLLGLDECFLKGKYGGVCLSIIDWMGTIDYSQLQCSFVVCVLIPMRHLWIEYYSEYHTVAKHVATYNLPIHAIDDPSEWGESGCTVLPPPLVRGLGMPKKQRIKDQDEVLGNCRRCGKCGTLGHKKKTCKSPSAQPSGTYARQRNRLDINSSRAEHRRN
;
A
#
# COMPACT_ATOMS: atom_id res chain seq x y z
N MET A 1 12.45 17.70 10.96
CA MET A 1 11.86 16.72 10.03
C MET A 1 10.74 16.00 10.76
N SER A 2 9.52 15.95 10.22
CA SER A 2 8.46 15.13 10.80
C SER A 2 8.86 13.67 10.65
N VAL A 3 8.82 12.89 11.73
CA VAL A 3 9.21 11.47 11.74
C VAL A 3 8.48 10.70 10.63
N ARG A 4 7.20 11.03 10.38
CA ARG A 4 6.34 10.36 9.39
C ARG A 4 6.74 10.56 7.92
N SER A 5 7.59 11.53 7.58
CA SER A 5 7.99 11.79 6.19
C SER A 5 9.36 11.19 5.81
N THR A 6 10.07 10.58 6.76
CA THR A 6 11.47 10.15 6.54
C THR A 6 11.48 8.74 5.96
N ARG A 7 12.03 8.56 4.76
CA ARG A 7 12.14 7.25 4.10
C ARG A 7 13.50 6.61 4.37
N PRO A 8 13.61 5.27 4.25
CA PRO A 8 14.89 4.57 4.45
C PRO A 8 16.03 5.05 3.54
N CYS A 9 15.73 5.52 2.32
CA CYS A 9 16.73 6.15 1.45
C CYS A 9 17.26 7.47 2.02
N ASP A 10 16.38 8.28 2.62
CA ASP A 10 16.76 9.55 3.23
C ASP A 10 17.68 9.30 4.45
N VAL A 11 17.44 8.19 5.17
CA VAL A 11 18.32 7.72 6.27
C VAL A 11 19.70 7.30 5.74
N GLN A 12 19.77 6.59 4.61
CA GLN A 12 21.05 6.22 3.99
C GLN A 12 21.87 7.44 3.61
N GLU A 13 21.23 8.42 2.96
CA GLU A 13 21.87 9.66 2.55
C GLU A 13 22.36 10.46 3.75
N ALA A 14 21.57 10.53 4.83
CA ALA A 14 21.96 11.18 6.07
C ALA A 14 23.18 10.52 6.73
N ILE A 15 23.26 9.18 6.75
CA ILE A 15 24.41 8.45 7.33
C ILE A 15 25.67 8.70 6.49
N TRP A 16 25.56 8.66 5.16
CA TRP A 16 26.68 8.95 4.27
C TRP A 16 27.17 10.39 4.45
N THR A 17 26.26 11.36 4.45
CA THR A 17 26.60 12.78 4.57
C THR A 17 27.26 13.11 5.90
N LYS A 18 26.78 12.50 7.00
CA LYS A 18 27.27 12.82 8.35
C LYS A 18 28.54 12.06 8.73
N TYR A 19 28.67 10.80 8.33
CA TYR A 19 29.74 9.92 8.81
C TYR A 19 30.62 9.34 7.69
N GLY A 20 30.28 9.55 6.41
CA GLY A 20 31.03 9.00 5.28
C GLY A 20 30.94 7.46 5.17
N VAL A 21 29.98 6.84 5.86
CA VAL A 21 29.81 5.38 5.89
C VAL A 21 28.74 4.97 4.89
N ASN A 22 29.08 4.05 3.99
CA ASN A 22 28.11 3.48 3.05
C ASN A 22 27.38 2.30 3.72
N VAL A 23 26.05 2.42 3.86
CA VAL A 23 25.19 1.43 4.51
C VAL A 23 24.18 0.89 3.49
N SER A 24 23.97 -0.43 3.49
CA SER A 24 23.01 -1.07 2.57
C SER A 24 21.57 -0.64 2.86
N TYR A 25 20.70 -0.68 1.83
CA TYR A 25 19.29 -0.30 1.96
C TYR A 25 18.56 -1.20 2.95
N SER A 26 18.88 -2.50 2.97
CA SER A 26 18.27 -3.45 3.91
C SER A 26 18.64 -3.13 5.36
N THR A 27 19.87 -2.68 5.61
CA THR A 27 20.31 -2.29 6.96
C THR A 27 19.59 -1.03 7.43
N THR A 28 19.46 -0.02 6.57
CA THR A 28 18.72 1.20 6.92
C THR A 28 17.23 0.97 7.02
N TRP A 29 16.65 0.10 6.17
CA TRP A 29 15.27 -0.35 6.30
C TRP A 29 15.03 -0.98 7.68
N ASN A 30 15.86 -1.95 8.08
CA ASN A 30 15.71 -2.60 9.38
C ASN A 30 15.87 -1.62 10.55
N ALA A 31 16.89 -0.76 10.51
CA ALA A 31 17.09 0.25 11.55
C ALA A 31 15.91 1.25 11.61
N TRP A 32 15.41 1.66 10.46
CA TRP A 32 14.25 2.54 10.33
C TRP A 32 12.98 1.86 10.87
N THR A 33 12.73 0.59 10.53
CA THR A 33 11.59 -0.18 11.05
C THR A 33 11.63 -0.26 12.57
N ILE A 34 12.77 -0.61 13.17
CA ILE A 34 12.93 -0.65 14.63
C ILE A 34 12.64 0.72 15.27
N CYS A 35 13.11 1.81 14.66
CA CYS A 35 12.83 3.15 15.17
C CYS A 35 11.36 3.53 15.05
N MET A 36 10.72 3.19 13.92
CA MET A 36 9.30 3.48 13.70
C MET A 36 8.40 2.70 14.64
N GLU A 37 8.69 1.42 14.87
CA GLU A 37 7.96 0.60 15.85
C GLU A 37 8.06 1.19 17.26
N ARG A 38 9.21 1.76 17.64
CA ARG A 38 9.36 2.44 18.94
C ARG A 38 8.62 3.76 19.07
N ILE A 39 8.43 4.49 17.97
CA ILE A 39 7.82 5.83 18.00
C ILE A 39 6.30 5.74 17.81
N VAL A 40 5.85 4.90 16.89
CA VAL A 40 4.44 4.82 16.46
C VAL A 40 3.74 3.61 17.09
N GLY A 41 4.48 2.62 17.55
CA GLY A 41 3.96 1.32 17.95
C GLY A 41 4.15 0.27 16.85
N SER A 42 4.17 -0.99 17.27
CA SER A 42 4.23 -2.14 16.39
C SER A 42 2.84 -2.49 15.84
N TYR A 43 2.81 -3.24 14.73
CA TYR A 43 1.56 -3.82 14.23
C TYR A 43 0.88 -4.69 15.29
N ASP A 44 1.67 -5.46 16.05
CA ASP A 44 1.20 -6.45 17.01
C ASP A 44 0.46 -5.76 18.17
N GLU A 45 1.04 -4.69 18.71
CA GLU A 45 0.42 -3.85 19.74
C GLU A 45 -0.91 -3.25 19.24
N GLY A 46 -0.96 -2.82 17.98
CA GLY A 46 -2.19 -2.28 17.37
C GLY A 46 -3.34 -3.29 17.34
N TYR A 47 -3.08 -4.57 17.07
CA TYR A 47 -4.13 -5.60 17.10
C TYR A 47 -4.57 -5.96 18.52
N ILE A 48 -3.64 -5.95 19.48
CA ILE A 48 -3.93 -6.27 20.89
C ILE A 48 -4.96 -5.29 21.46
N VAL A 49 -4.89 -4.01 21.10
CA VAL A 49 -5.80 -2.95 21.59
C VAL A 49 -7.11 -2.85 20.80
N MET A 50 -7.35 -3.70 19.78
CA MET A 50 -8.58 -3.63 18.97
C MET A 50 -9.89 -3.74 19.78
N PRO A 51 -10.00 -4.63 20.79
CA PRO A 51 -11.19 -4.67 21.64
C PRO A 51 -11.43 -3.34 22.35
N GLU A 52 -10.39 -2.74 22.91
CA GLU A 52 -10.44 -1.46 23.63
C GLU A 52 -10.84 -0.30 22.73
N LEU A 53 -10.26 -0.26 21.52
CA LEU A 53 -10.64 0.69 20.49
C LEU A 53 -12.15 0.61 20.23
N THR A 54 -12.71 -0.59 20.08
CA THR A 54 -14.13 -0.72 19.77
C THR A 54 -15.04 -0.20 20.88
N VAL A 55 -14.64 -0.34 22.14
CA VAL A 55 -15.34 0.24 23.29
C VAL A 55 -15.25 1.77 23.27
N HIS A 56 -14.05 2.32 23.07
CA HIS A 56 -13.85 3.77 23.08
C HIS A 56 -14.54 4.48 21.91
N VAL A 57 -14.66 3.82 20.75
CA VAL A 57 -15.51 4.28 19.64
C VAL A 57 -16.95 4.49 20.11
N LEU A 58 -17.52 3.54 20.87
CA LEU A 58 -18.90 3.62 21.36
C LEU A 58 -19.08 4.65 22.48
N LEU A 59 -18.06 4.81 23.34
CA LEU A 59 -18.06 5.83 24.39
C LEU A 59 -18.02 7.25 23.80
N ALA A 60 -17.12 7.50 22.85
CA ALA A 60 -16.97 8.80 22.20
C ALA A 60 -18.12 9.11 21.25
N ASN A 61 -18.68 8.09 20.58
CA ASN A 61 -19.73 8.25 19.57
C ASN A 61 -20.94 7.32 19.86
N PRO A 62 -21.79 7.66 20.85
CA PRO A 62 -22.93 6.85 21.22
C PRO A 62 -23.90 6.55 20.06
N GLY A 63 -24.31 5.29 19.95
CA GLY A 63 -25.19 4.79 18.89
C GLY A 63 -24.48 4.45 17.57
N SER A 64 -23.15 4.55 17.53
CA SER A 64 -22.34 3.94 16.47
C SER A 64 -22.37 2.40 16.59
N ILE A 65 -21.98 1.71 15.52
CA ILE A 65 -21.74 0.26 15.52
C ILE A 65 -20.24 0.05 15.59
N SER A 66 -19.78 -0.76 16.53
CA SER A 66 -18.37 -1.06 16.72
C SER A 66 -18.25 -2.46 17.32
N THR A 67 -17.56 -3.36 16.63
CA THR A 67 -17.46 -4.76 17.06
C THR A 67 -16.09 -5.33 16.69
N CYS A 68 -15.44 -5.96 17.66
CA CYS A 68 -14.24 -6.75 17.46
C CYS A 68 -14.62 -8.22 17.34
N ILE A 69 -14.12 -8.89 16.29
CA ILE A 69 -14.38 -10.31 16.00
C ILE A 69 -13.13 -11.10 16.36
N ILE A 70 -13.29 -12.07 17.25
CA ILE A 70 -12.20 -12.85 17.85
C ILE A 70 -12.47 -14.33 17.62
N ASP A 71 -11.45 -15.07 17.21
CA ASP A 71 -11.49 -16.53 17.28
C ASP A 71 -11.39 -16.95 18.74
N LEU A 72 -12.49 -17.43 19.31
CA LEU A 72 -12.56 -17.81 20.73
C LEU A 72 -11.66 -19.02 21.09
N MET A 73 -11.29 -19.86 20.12
CA MET A 73 -10.44 -21.02 20.37
C MET A 73 -8.96 -20.63 20.38
N ALA A 74 -8.56 -19.75 19.46
CA ALA A 74 -7.19 -19.28 19.36
C ALA A 74 -6.90 -18.02 20.19
N ASN A 75 -7.95 -17.32 20.65
CA ASN A 75 -7.90 -15.97 21.20
C ASN A 75 -7.22 -14.97 20.26
N GLU A 76 -7.41 -15.14 18.95
CA GLU A 76 -6.80 -14.32 17.89
C GLU A 76 -7.81 -13.35 17.29
N TRP A 77 -7.36 -12.15 16.97
CA TRP A 77 -8.14 -11.19 16.21
C TRP A 77 -8.41 -11.69 14.79
N THR A 78 -9.67 -11.59 14.33
CA THR A 78 -10.06 -12.01 12.97
C THR A 78 -10.61 -10.85 12.14
N GLY A 79 -11.21 -9.85 12.78
CA GLY A 79 -11.81 -8.71 12.08
C GLY A 79 -12.35 -7.67 13.05
N THR A 80 -12.60 -6.47 12.54
CA THR A 80 -13.30 -5.41 13.25
C THR A 80 -14.29 -4.75 12.30
N CYS A 81 -15.47 -4.41 12.79
CA CYS A 81 -16.45 -3.59 12.07
C CYS A 81 -16.67 -2.29 12.84
N ILE A 82 -16.50 -1.14 12.18
CA ILE A 82 -16.77 0.18 12.77
C ILE A 82 -17.64 0.97 11.78
N SER A 83 -18.75 1.49 12.26
CA SER A 83 -19.65 2.38 11.52
C SER A 83 -20.17 3.48 12.45
N TYR A 84 -19.78 4.72 12.19
CA TYR A 84 -20.20 5.85 13.02
C TYR A 84 -21.66 6.21 12.77
N LYS A 85 -22.39 6.50 13.85
CA LYS A 85 -23.79 6.96 13.77
C LYS A 85 -23.96 8.15 12.84
N GLY A 86 -23.07 9.14 12.97
CA GLY A 86 -23.09 10.33 12.12
C GLY A 86 -22.98 10.00 10.63
N SER A 87 -22.12 9.05 10.26
CA SER A 87 -21.99 8.59 8.87
C SER A 87 -23.24 7.85 8.38
N MET A 88 -23.83 6.99 9.21
CA MET A 88 -25.04 6.24 8.85
C MET A 88 -26.25 7.17 8.64
N GLU A 89 -26.47 8.10 9.56
CA GLU A 89 -27.56 9.08 9.46
C GLU A 89 -27.29 10.09 8.34
N GLY A 90 -26.04 10.52 8.15
CA GLY A 90 -25.63 11.37 7.04
C GLY A 90 -25.94 10.72 5.69
N TRP A 91 -25.65 9.42 5.55
CA TRP A 91 -26.00 8.66 4.35
C TRP A 91 -27.51 8.63 4.10
N LEU A 92 -28.33 8.35 5.13
CA LEU A 92 -29.79 8.34 5.00
C LEU A 92 -30.37 9.69 4.59
N ASN A 93 -29.79 10.80 5.06
CA ASN A 93 -30.33 12.14 4.87
C ASN A 93 -29.85 12.81 3.57
N GLY A 94 -28.60 12.56 3.19
CA GLY A 94 -27.89 13.30 2.13
C GLY A 94 -27.48 12.44 0.93
N CYS A 95 -27.20 11.15 1.12
CA CYS A 95 -26.72 10.30 0.04
C CYS A 95 -27.86 9.60 -0.70
N LYS A 96 -27.57 9.23 -1.95
CA LYS A 96 -28.45 8.36 -2.73
C LYS A 96 -28.45 6.96 -2.09
N PRO A 97 -29.59 6.23 -2.02
CA PRO A 97 -29.67 4.91 -1.38
C PRO A 97 -29.04 3.82 -2.26
N LEU A 98 -27.76 3.96 -2.56
CA LEU A 98 -26.95 3.05 -3.35
C LEU A 98 -25.60 2.88 -2.64
N LEU A 99 -25.33 1.65 -2.22
CA LEU A 99 -24.11 1.28 -1.51
C LEU A 99 -23.12 0.66 -2.49
N GLY A 100 -21.93 1.24 -2.58
CA GLY A 100 -20.77 0.60 -3.17
C GLY A 100 -19.96 -0.06 -2.07
N LEU A 101 -19.49 -1.28 -2.32
CA LEU A 101 -18.47 -1.93 -1.49
C LEU A 101 -17.16 -1.88 -2.25
N ASP A 102 -16.13 -1.32 -1.63
CA ASP A 102 -14.77 -1.33 -2.18
C ASP A 102 -13.82 -2.06 -1.24
N GLU A 103 -12.97 -2.90 -1.83
CA GLU A 103 -12.00 -3.72 -1.13
C GLU A 103 -10.61 -3.12 -1.26
N CYS A 104 -10.00 -2.72 -0.14
CA CYS A 104 -8.63 -2.23 -0.10
C CYS A 104 -7.72 -3.26 0.56
N PHE A 105 -6.77 -3.82 -0.19
CA PHE A 105 -5.75 -4.71 0.37
C PHE A 105 -4.80 -3.94 1.29
N LEU A 106 -4.77 -4.33 2.57
CA LEU A 106 -3.90 -3.72 3.56
C LEU A 106 -2.45 -4.12 3.29
N LYS A 107 -1.57 -3.12 3.29
CA LYS A 107 -0.13 -3.32 3.18
C LYS A 107 0.46 -3.37 4.59
N GLY A 108 1.11 -4.46 4.93
CA GLY A 108 1.73 -4.62 6.25
C GLY A 108 2.13 -6.06 6.53
N LYS A 109 2.61 -6.28 7.76
CA LYS A 109 3.08 -7.58 8.26
C LYS A 109 2.01 -8.68 8.12
N TYR A 110 0.75 -8.35 8.40
CA TYR A 110 -0.38 -9.29 8.42
C TYR A 110 -1.21 -9.29 7.13
N GLY A 111 -1.03 -8.29 6.26
CA GLY A 111 -1.89 -8.08 5.11
C GLY A 111 -3.35 -7.84 5.53
N GLY A 112 -4.30 -8.43 4.80
CA GLY A 112 -5.73 -8.33 5.06
C GLY A 112 -6.46 -7.47 4.03
N VAL A 113 -7.78 -7.35 4.22
CA VAL A 113 -8.67 -6.55 3.37
C VAL A 113 -9.44 -5.61 4.27
N CYS A 114 -9.36 -4.31 3.98
CA CYS A 114 -10.25 -3.32 4.54
C CYS A 114 -11.43 -3.16 3.56
N LEU A 115 -12.61 -3.55 4.02
CA LEU A 115 -13.84 -3.29 3.29
C LEU A 115 -14.38 -1.94 3.73
N SER A 116 -14.64 -1.06 2.77
CA SER A 116 -15.28 0.22 3.02
C SER A 116 -16.58 0.29 2.23
N ILE A 117 -17.61 0.82 2.89
CA ILE A 117 -18.84 1.21 2.21
C ILE A 117 -18.62 2.63 1.72
N ILE A 118 -18.71 2.82 0.42
CA ILE A 118 -18.73 4.13 -0.22
C ILE A 118 -20.14 4.43 -0.69
N ASP A 119 -20.54 5.69 -0.60
CA ASP A 119 -21.70 6.12 -1.35
C ASP A 119 -21.33 6.00 -2.84
N TRP A 120 -22.12 5.24 -3.60
CA TRP A 120 -21.89 5.16 -5.04
C TRP A 120 -22.40 6.46 -5.67
N MET A 121 -21.69 7.55 -5.42
CA MET A 121 -21.69 8.73 -6.27
C MET A 121 -20.93 8.27 -7.49
N GLY A 122 -21.64 7.93 -8.57
CA GLY A 122 -21.12 7.27 -9.78
C GLY A 122 -19.90 7.97 -10.39
N THR A 123 -18.74 7.73 -9.80
CA THR A 123 -17.43 8.24 -10.21
C THR A 123 -16.69 7.10 -10.89
N ILE A 124 -17.38 6.48 -11.85
CA ILE A 124 -16.68 6.24 -13.10
C ILE A 124 -16.75 7.61 -13.81
N ASP A 125 -15.67 8.03 -14.43
CA ASP A 125 -15.42 9.24 -15.25
C ASP A 125 -16.58 9.77 -16.13
N TYR A 126 -17.69 9.04 -16.20
CA TYR A 126 -18.96 9.41 -16.80
C TYR A 126 -19.66 10.61 -16.15
N SER A 127 -19.44 11.01 -14.90
CA SER A 127 -20.14 12.20 -14.36
C SER A 127 -19.66 13.51 -15.00
N GLN A 128 -18.35 13.63 -15.30
CA GLN A 128 -17.83 14.76 -16.09
C GLN A 128 -18.22 14.66 -17.57
N LEU A 129 -18.18 13.44 -18.14
CA LEU A 129 -18.58 13.22 -19.54
C LEU A 129 -20.10 13.45 -19.74
N GLN A 130 -20.97 12.94 -18.87
CA GLN A 130 -22.41 13.16 -18.95
C GLN A 130 -22.75 14.63 -18.77
N CYS A 131 -22.10 15.37 -17.86
CA CYS A 131 -22.34 16.80 -17.77
C CYS A 131 -21.95 17.53 -19.06
N SER A 132 -20.83 17.19 -19.71
CA SER A 132 -20.46 17.82 -20.98
C SER A 132 -21.43 17.52 -22.13
N PHE A 133 -21.86 16.25 -22.30
CA PHE A 133 -22.79 15.86 -23.37
C PHE A 133 -24.22 16.35 -23.08
N VAL A 134 -24.69 16.26 -21.83
CA VAL A 134 -26.00 16.78 -21.42
C VAL A 134 -26.03 18.29 -21.55
N VAL A 135 -25.00 19.03 -21.13
CA VAL A 135 -24.92 20.49 -21.32
C VAL A 135 -24.90 20.84 -22.82
N CYS A 136 -24.11 20.14 -23.64
CA CYS A 136 -24.09 20.35 -25.10
C CYS A 136 -25.44 20.10 -25.77
N VAL A 137 -26.25 19.17 -25.27
CA VAL A 137 -27.60 18.87 -25.77
C VAL A 137 -28.64 19.85 -25.22
N LEU A 138 -28.54 20.28 -23.96
CA LEU A 138 -29.52 21.16 -23.31
C LEU A 138 -29.37 22.64 -23.68
N ILE A 139 -28.15 23.12 -23.98
CA ILE A 139 -27.89 24.51 -24.43
C ILE A 139 -28.75 24.90 -25.65
N PRO A 140 -28.77 24.13 -26.77
CA PRO A 140 -29.61 24.47 -27.91
C PRO A 140 -31.11 24.33 -27.62
N MET A 141 -31.50 23.45 -26.68
CA MET A 141 -32.90 23.28 -26.28
C MET A 141 -33.39 24.33 -25.27
N ARG A 142 -32.52 25.25 -24.80
CA ARG A 142 -32.81 26.29 -23.80
C ARG A 142 -33.38 25.76 -22.47
N HIS A 143 -33.17 24.49 -22.16
CA HIS A 143 -33.54 23.93 -20.86
C HIS A 143 -32.47 24.24 -19.81
N LEU A 144 -32.90 24.45 -18.58
CA LEU A 144 -31.98 24.60 -17.45
C LEU A 144 -31.42 23.22 -17.09
N TRP A 145 -30.12 23.02 -17.27
CA TRP A 145 -29.44 21.75 -16.95
C TRP A 145 -29.60 21.30 -15.49
N ILE A 146 -29.90 22.23 -14.59
CA ILE A 146 -30.18 21.94 -13.18
C ILE A 146 -31.42 21.06 -12.99
N GLU A 147 -32.38 21.07 -13.93
CA GLU A 147 -33.58 20.21 -13.91
C GLU A 147 -33.25 18.73 -14.12
N TYR A 148 -32.09 18.43 -14.70
CA TYR A 148 -31.63 17.07 -15.00
C TYR A 148 -30.61 16.55 -13.98
N TYR A 149 -30.24 17.39 -13.01
CA TYR A 149 -29.30 17.03 -11.96
C TYR A 149 -30.06 16.35 -10.81
N SER A 150 -29.52 15.23 -10.30
CA SER A 150 -30.16 14.52 -9.19
C SER A 150 -30.17 15.40 -7.94
N GLU A 151 -31.29 15.44 -7.20
CA GLU A 151 -31.42 16.22 -5.96
C GLU A 151 -30.32 15.92 -4.93
N TYR A 152 -29.78 14.69 -4.97
CA TYR A 152 -28.70 14.18 -4.11
C TYR A 152 -27.34 14.85 -4.32
N HIS A 153 -27.17 15.61 -5.41
CA HIS A 153 -25.92 16.33 -5.68
C HIS A 153 -26.02 17.84 -5.36
N THR A 154 -27.04 18.26 -4.60
CA THR A 154 -27.16 19.64 -4.15
C THR A 154 -26.25 19.94 -2.96
N VAL A 155 -25.88 21.21 -2.78
CA VAL A 155 -25.13 21.67 -1.59
C VAL A 155 -25.89 21.33 -0.31
N ALA A 156 -27.22 21.46 -0.31
CA ALA A 156 -28.05 21.09 0.84
C ALA A 156 -27.91 19.62 1.21
N LYS A 157 -27.87 18.71 0.22
CA LYS A 157 -27.64 17.27 0.45
C LYS A 157 -26.22 16.97 0.91
N HIS A 158 -25.21 17.62 0.32
CA HIS A 158 -23.83 17.50 0.78
C HIS A 158 -23.68 17.95 2.25
N VAL A 159 -24.28 19.08 2.62
CA VAL A 159 -24.30 19.54 4.01
C VAL A 159 -25.00 18.51 4.89
N ALA A 160 -26.17 18.01 4.48
CA ALA A 160 -26.90 16.99 5.25
C ALA A 160 -26.09 15.70 5.47
N THR A 161 -25.28 15.27 4.49
CA THR A 161 -24.40 14.10 4.61
C THR A 161 -23.36 14.26 5.71
N TYR A 162 -22.76 15.45 5.85
CA TYR A 162 -21.65 15.69 6.77
C TYR A 162 -22.04 16.53 8.00
N ASN A 163 -23.33 16.78 8.22
CA ASN A 163 -23.82 17.67 9.29
C ASN A 163 -23.61 17.09 10.69
N LEU A 164 -23.51 15.76 10.80
CA LEU A 164 -23.39 15.08 12.09
C LEU A 164 -21.91 14.91 12.46
N PRO A 165 -21.49 15.35 13.67
CA PRO A 165 -20.11 15.25 14.08
C PRO A 165 -19.73 13.80 14.34
N ILE A 166 -18.48 13.47 14.03
CA ILE A 166 -17.79 12.28 14.53
C ILE A 166 -16.79 12.79 15.56
N HIS A 167 -16.99 12.43 16.82
CA HIS A 167 -16.14 12.83 17.92
C HIS A 167 -14.82 12.06 17.88
N ALA A 168 -13.73 12.78 18.14
CA ALA A 168 -12.42 12.19 18.30
C ALA A 168 -12.42 11.21 19.48
N ILE A 169 -11.65 10.14 19.33
CA ILE A 169 -11.41 9.16 20.38
C ILE A 169 -10.14 9.61 21.12
N ASP A 170 -10.12 9.40 22.43
CA ASP A 170 -8.97 9.70 23.28
C ASP A 170 -7.73 8.87 22.88
N ASP A 171 -6.55 9.30 23.31
CA ASP A 171 -5.30 8.59 22.97
C ASP A 171 -5.28 7.19 23.62
N PRO A 172 -4.76 6.15 22.93
CA PRO A 172 -4.68 4.80 23.50
C PRO A 172 -3.94 4.71 24.84
N SER A 173 -3.03 5.63 25.15
CA SER A 173 -2.35 5.68 26.45
C SER A 173 -3.25 6.10 27.63
N GLU A 174 -4.42 6.68 27.35
CA GLU A 174 -5.41 7.12 28.34
C GLU A 174 -6.50 6.05 28.57
N TRP A 175 -6.54 4.99 27.76
CA TRP A 175 -7.53 3.93 27.86
C TRP A 175 -7.26 3.05 29.09
N GLY A 176 -8.31 2.75 29.84
CA GLY A 176 -8.23 1.79 30.94
C GLY A 176 -8.14 0.34 30.43
N GLU A 177 -7.52 -0.54 31.21
CA GLU A 177 -7.43 -1.98 30.88
C GLU A 177 -8.82 -2.60 30.79
N SER A 178 -9.22 -3.08 29.62
CA SER A 178 -10.55 -3.69 29.39
C SER A 178 -10.65 -5.15 29.81
N GLY A 179 -9.55 -5.76 30.26
CA GLY A 179 -9.48 -7.18 30.63
C GLY A 179 -9.65 -8.16 29.46
N CYS A 180 -9.83 -7.67 28.22
CA CYS A 180 -9.94 -8.48 27.01
C CYS A 180 -8.71 -8.28 26.12
N THR A 181 -7.69 -9.11 26.34
CA THR A 181 -6.47 -9.11 25.53
C THR A 181 -6.57 -10.16 24.44
N VAL A 182 -6.47 -9.73 23.17
CA VAL A 182 -6.47 -10.61 21.99
C VAL A 182 -5.08 -10.72 21.41
N LEU A 183 -4.79 -11.84 20.77
CA LEU A 183 -3.57 -12.05 20.00
C LEU A 183 -3.70 -11.44 18.61
N PRO A 184 -2.59 -10.93 18.02
CA PRO A 184 -2.59 -10.50 16.63
C PRO A 184 -2.96 -11.67 15.70
N PRO A 185 -3.47 -11.38 14.50
CA PRO A 185 -3.81 -12.43 13.54
C PRO A 185 -2.58 -13.29 13.19
N PRO A 186 -2.75 -14.57 12.84
CA PRO A 186 -1.64 -15.44 12.55
C PRO A 186 -0.90 -14.95 11.29
N LEU A 187 0.43 -15.04 11.31
CA LEU A 187 1.26 -14.69 10.16
C LEU A 187 1.07 -15.71 9.03
N VAL A 188 0.11 -15.45 8.16
CA VAL A 188 0.02 -16.15 6.89
C VAL A 188 1.15 -15.61 6.02
N ARG A 189 2.10 -16.45 5.61
CA ARG A 189 3.06 -16.08 4.57
C ARG A 189 2.24 -15.59 3.39
N GLY A 190 2.29 -14.29 3.10
CA GLY A 190 1.48 -13.71 2.04
C GLY A 190 1.64 -14.53 0.77
N LEU A 191 0.53 -14.80 0.08
CA LEU A 191 0.58 -15.26 -1.31
C LEU A 191 1.51 -14.28 -2.02
N GLY A 192 2.72 -14.76 -2.34
CA GLY A 192 3.79 -13.89 -2.82
C GLY A 192 3.26 -13.01 -3.94
N MET A 193 3.71 -11.74 -3.97
CA MET A 193 3.26 -10.73 -4.94
C MET A 193 2.91 -11.41 -6.27
N PRO A 194 1.64 -11.38 -6.72
CA PRO A 194 1.27 -12.00 -7.98
C PRO A 194 2.28 -11.51 -8.99
N LYS A 195 3.04 -12.44 -9.59
CA LYS A 195 4.03 -12.04 -10.59
C LYS A 195 3.25 -11.24 -11.61
N LYS A 196 3.55 -9.94 -11.73
CA LYS A 196 3.13 -9.16 -12.90
C LYS A 196 3.73 -9.89 -14.08
N GLN A 197 2.96 -10.76 -14.71
CA GLN A 197 3.27 -11.18 -16.06
C GLN A 197 3.12 -9.90 -16.86
N ARG A 198 4.27 -9.32 -17.23
CA ARG A 198 4.30 -8.25 -18.22
C ARG A 198 3.50 -8.76 -19.41
N ILE A 199 2.38 -8.08 -19.71
CA ILE A 199 1.67 -8.28 -20.96
C ILE A 199 2.65 -7.81 -22.03
N LYS A 200 3.14 -8.77 -22.83
CA LYS A 200 4.14 -8.51 -23.86
C LYS A 200 3.45 -7.98 -25.10
N ASP A 201 4.05 -6.96 -25.71
CA ASP A 201 3.60 -6.47 -27.00
C ASP A 201 3.89 -7.48 -28.13
N GLN A 202 3.20 -7.38 -29.26
CA GLN A 202 3.32 -8.35 -30.38
C GLN A 202 4.76 -8.46 -30.94
N ASP A 203 5.57 -7.40 -30.76
CA ASP A 203 6.95 -7.33 -31.23
C ASP A 203 8.00 -7.70 -30.15
N GLU A 204 7.59 -8.08 -28.94
CA GLU A 204 8.53 -8.50 -27.89
C GLU A 204 9.08 -9.91 -28.13
N VAL A 205 10.28 -9.99 -28.70
CA VAL A 205 11.02 -11.23 -28.94
C VAL A 205 11.18 -12.05 -27.64
N LEU A 206 10.91 -13.36 -27.71
CA LEU A 206 11.08 -14.33 -26.62
C LEU A 206 12.53 -14.38 -26.12
N GLY A 207 12.84 -13.55 -25.12
CA GLY A 207 14.11 -13.56 -24.42
C GLY A 207 14.26 -14.78 -23.50
N ASN A 208 14.78 -15.88 -24.06
CA ASN A 208 15.83 -16.68 -23.41
C ASN A 208 16.50 -17.61 -24.42
N CYS A 209 17.23 -17.01 -25.36
CA CYS A 209 18.25 -17.70 -26.14
C CYS A 209 19.44 -18.05 -25.23
N ARG A 210 19.26 -19.03 -24.34
CA ARG A 210 20.39 -19.60 -23.59
C ARG A 210 21.22 -20.43 -24.56
N ARG A 211 22.51 -20.07 -24.70
CA ARG A 211 23.48 -20.91 -25.41
C ARG A 211 23.71 -22.20 -24.64
N CYS A 212 23.76 -23.30 -25.38
CA CYS A 212 24.14 -24.59 -24.84
C CYS A 212 25.57 -24.51 -24.26
N GLY A 213 25.75 -24.81 -22.96
CA GLY A 213 27.06 -24.81 -22.31
C GLY A 213 28.03 -25.92 -22.77
N LYS A 214 27.74 -26.62 -23.87
CA LYS A 214 28.61 -27.63 -24.50
C LYS A 214 29.03 -27.25 -25.91
N CYS A 215 28.11 -26.78 -26.76
CA CYS A 215 28.40 -26.40 -28.15
C CYS A 215 28.19 -24.92 -28.47
N GLY A 216 27.66 -24.13 -27.53
CA GLY A 216 27.43 -22.71 -27.71
C GLY A 216 26.29 -22.34 -28.65
N THR A 217 25.51 -23.28 -29.21
CA THR A 217 24.36 -22.94 -30.06
C THR A 217 23.06 -22.81 -29.25
N LEU A 218 22.10 -22.10 -29.84
CA LEU A 218 20.80 -21.81 -29.24
C LEU A 218 19.80 -22.96 -29.50
N GLY A 219 18.76 -23.06 -28.67
CA GLY A 219 17.65 -23.99 -28.90
C GLY A 219 17.73 -25.35 -28.19
N HIS A 220 18.79 -25.65 -27.43
CA HIS A 220 18.86 -26.88 -26.62
C HIS A 220 19.73 -26.74 -25.37
N LYS A 221 19.59 -27.67 -24.41
CA LYS A 221 20.33 -27.68 -23.14
C LYS A 221 21.59 -28.54 -23.25
N LYS A 222 22.60 -28.28 -22.39
CA LYS A 222 23.84 -29.08 -22.32
C LYS A 222 23.58 -30.60 -22.22
N LYS A 223 22.54 -31.00 -21.46
CA LYS A 223 22.15 -32.40 -21.25
C LYS A 223 21.57 -33.07 -22.50
N THR A 224 20.97 -32.30 -23.42
CA THR A 224 20.34 -32.81 -24.65
C THR A 224 21.18 -32.52 -25.91
N CYS A 225 22.43 -32.08 -25.72
CA CYS A 225 23.34 -31.70 -26.79
C CYS A 225 23.97 -32.93 -27.44
N LYS A 226 23.65 -33.15 -28.73
CA LYS A 226 24.16 -34.25 -29.54
C LYS A 226 25.57 -34.01 -30.11
N SER A 227 26.15 -32.82 -29.92
CA SER A 227 27.50 -32.51 -30.44
C SER A 227 28.57 -33.33 -29.72
N PRO A 228 29.59 -33.86 -30.44
CA PRO A 228 30.79 -34.42 -29.81
C PRO A 228 31.50 -33.32 -29.00
N SER A 229 32.11 -33.68 -27.86
CA SER A 229 32.69 -32.72 -26.91
C SER A 229 33.68 -31.78 -27.60
N ALA A 230 33.36 -30.48 -27.64
CA ALA A 230 34.32 -29.45 -28.00
C ALA A 230 35.31 -29.25 -26.84
N GLN A 231 36.60 -29.16 -27.16
CA GLN A 231 37.67 -28.90 -26.19
C GLN A 231 37.50 -27.53 -25.49
N PRO A 232 37.98 -27.38 -24.24
CA PRO A 232 37.73 -26.19 -23.45
C PRO A 232 38.57 -25.01 -23.97
N SER A 233 37.93 -24.03 -24.61
CA SER A 233 38.56 -22.74 -24.85
C SER A 233 38.39 -21.83 -23.62
N GLY A 234 39.48 -21.70 -22.87
CA GLY A 234 39.86 -20.51 -22.08
C GLY A 234 38.94 -20.09 -20.93
N THR A 235 39.35 -20.41 -19.70
CA THR A 235 38.88 -19.75 -18.48
C THR A 235 39.25 -18.27 -18.49
N TYR A 236 38.26 -17.38 -18.60
CA TYR A 236 38.41 -16.01 -18.11
C TYR A 236 37.76 -15.92 -16.73
N ALA A 237 38.62 -15.92 -15.71
CA ALA A 237 38.24 -15.52 -14.36
C ALA A 237 37.67 -14.10 -14.41
N ARG A 238 36.52 -13.86 -13.75
CA ARG A 238 36.03 -12.51 -13.45
C ARG A 238 37.02 -11.85 -12.49
N GLN A 239 38.03 -11.16 -13.00
CA GLN A 239 38.75 -10.16 -12.22
C GLN A 239 37.76 -9.05 -11.86
N ARG A 240 37.44 -8.94 -10.57
CA ARG A 240 36.83 -7.73 -10.01
C ARG A 240 37.88 -6.64 -10.12
N ASN A 241 37.67 -5.67 -11.01
CA ASN A 241 38.48 -4.46 -11.04
C ASN A 241 38.35 -3.73 -9.70
N ARG A 242 39.43 -3.80 -8.92
CA ARG A 242 39.76 -2.87 -7.84
C ARG A 242 41.09 -2.24 -8.26
N LEU A 243 41.02 -1.17 -9.04
CA LEU A 243 42.17 -0.32 -9.35
C LEU A 243 41.75 1.14 -9.14
N ASP A 244 42.28 1.69 -8.04
CA ASP A 244 43.07 2.91 -8.01
C ASP A 244 42.43 4.25 -8.35
N ILE A 245 41.82 4.87 -7.33
CA ILE A 245 41.59 6.33 -7.22
C ILE A 245 42.79 7.08 -6.61
N ASN A 246 43.93 6.41 -6.36
CA ASN A 246 45.06 7.02 -5.64
C ASN A 246 46.36 7.26 -6.44
N SER A 247 46.38 7.19 -7.78
CA SER A 247 47.59 7.57 -8.54
C SER A 247 47.63 9.04 -9.01
N SER A 248 46.54 9.81 -8.88
CA SER A 248 46.49 11.20 -9.36
C SER A 248 47.16 12.24 -8.42
N ARG A 249 47.88 11.82 -7.38
CA ARG A 249 48.49 12.71 -6.38
C ARG A 249 50.02 12.78 -6.40
N ALA A 250 50.68 12.14 -7.37
CA ALA A 250 52.15 12.03 -7.40
C ALA A 250 52.88 12.84 -8.50
N GLU A 251 52.18 13.48 -9.45
CA GLU A 251 52.86 14.15 -10.60
C GLU A 251 52.88 15.69 -10.56
N HIS A 252 52.40 16.33 -9.48
CA HIS A 252 52.46 17.80 -9.34
C HIS A 252 53.46 18.32 -8.30
N ARG A 253 54.60 17.62 -8.12
CA ARG A 253 55.74 18.08 -7.30
C ARG A 253 57.12 17.77 -7.91
N ARG A 254 57.25 17.73 -9.23
CA ARG A 254 58.55 17.80 -9.92
C ARG A 254 58.40 18.55 -11.24
N ASN A 255 58.37 19.89 -11.11
CA ASN A 255 59.04 20.89 -11.93
C ASN A 255 58.82 22.25 -11.27
#